data_AF-A0AAJ1QKK7-F1
#
_entry.id   AF-A0AAJ1QKK7-F1
#
_cell.length_a   1.000
_cell.length_b   1.000
_cell.length_c   1.000
_cell.angle_alpha   90.00
_cell.angle_beta   90.00
_cell.angle_gamma   90.00
#
_symmetry.space_group_name_H-M   'P 1'
#
loop_
_entity.id
_entity.type
_entity.pdbx_description
1 polymer ?
#
loop_
_entity_poly.entity_id
_entity_poly.type
_entity_poly.pdbx_seq_one_letter_code
_entity_poly.pdbx_strand_id
1 'polypeptide(L)'
;MKNVYTKGKHFTKEQIQPVVVEYIRNHGGEVSNKEIDRFIISEFGISFGNLSEVIAGVRSFDNRVVNVRRGFSKYVEGGDNE
;
A
#
# COMPACT_ATOMS: atom_id res chain seq x y z
N MET A 1 15.24 13.22 -5.40
CA MET A 1 14.67 11.96 -5.91
C MET A 1 15.73 10.88 -5.83
N LYS A 2 15.54 9.82 -5.03
CA LYS A 2 16.44 8.65 -5.02
C LYS A 2 15.81 7.56 -5.89
N ASN A 3 16.54 7.13 -6.92
CA ASN A 3 16.13 6.14 -7.90
C ASN A 3 16.08 4.74 -7.29
N VAL A 4 14.94 4.05 -7.46
CA VAL A 4 14.76 2.64 -7.08
C VAL A 4 15.23 1.77 -8.26
N TYR A 5 16.29 0.98 -8.05
CA TYR A 5 16.84 0.07 -9.06
C TYR A 5 16.09 -1.26 -9.00
N THR A 6 15.34 -1.58 -10.06
CA THR A 6 14.97 -2.96 -10.39
C THR A 6 15.17 -3.20 -11.88
N LYS A 7 15.42 -4.45 -12.25
CA LYS A 7 15.73 -4.90 -13.61
C LYS A 7 14.70 -4.37 -14.62
N GLY A 8 15.00 -3.28 -15.30
CA GLY A 8 14.33 -2.77 -16.50
C GLY A 8 12.87 -2.27 -16.35
N LYS A 9 12.18 -2.53 -15.25
CA LYS A 9 10.80 -2.05 -15.01
C LYS A 9 10.79 -0.95 -13.95
N HIS A 10 10.51 0.28 -14.38
CA HIS A 10 10.29 1.40 -13.47
C HIS A 10 8.80 1.46 -13.12
N PHE A 11 8.46 1.17 -11.87
CA PHE A 11 7.11 1.40 -11.35
C PHE A 11 7.10 2.67 -10.49
N THR A 12 6.15 3.56 -10.75
CA THR A 12 5.93 4.72 -9.89
C THR A 12 5.07 4.34 -8.69
N LYS A 13 5.04 5.19 -7.66
CA LYS A 13 4.23 4.96 -6.46
C LYS A 13 2.73 4.91 -6.82
N GLU A 14 2.32 5.72 -7.78
CA GLU A 14 0.93 5.85 -8.24
C GLU A 14 0.47 4.58 -8.96
N GLN A 15 1.36 3.90 -9.69
CA GLN A 15 1.03 2.67 -10.41
C GLN A 15 0.77 1.49 -9.47
N ILE A 16 1.42 1.46 -8.31
CA ILE A 16 1.25 0.36 -7.35
C ILE A 16 0.10 0.58 -6.36
N GLN A 17 -0.36 1.83 -6.20
CA GLN A 17 -1.40 2.19 -5.23
C GLN A 17 -2.69 1.36 -5.38
N PRO A 18 -3.29 1.20 -6.57
CA PRO A 18 -4.51 0.42 -6.73
C PRO A 18 -4.35 -1.03 -6.27
N VAL A 19 -3.21 -1.64 -6.62
CA VAL A 19 -2.92 -3.05 -6.30
C VAL A 19 -2.69 -3.23 -4.80
N VAL A 20 -2.06 -2.25 -4.13
CA VAL A 20 -1.93 -2.26 -2.67
C VAL A 20 -3.29 -2.10 -1.98
N VAL A 21 -4.19 -1.27 -2.50
CA VAL A 21 -5.57 -1.16 -1.98
C VAL A 21 -6.28 -2.50 -2.08
N GLU A 22 -6.22 -3.16 -3.24
CA GLU A 22 -6.86 -4.47 -3.43
C GLU A 22 -6.29 -5.54 -2.50
N TYR A 23 -4.97 -5.54 -2.29
CA TYR A 23 -4.33 -6.42 -1.32
C TYR A 23 -4.88 -6.20 0.10
N ILE A 24 -4.98 -4.94 0.55
CA ILE A 24 -5.51 -4.61 1.88
C ILE A 24 -7.00 -4.99 1.99
N ARG A 25 -7.80 -4.75 0.94
CA ARG A 25 -9.22 -5.14 0.90
C ARG A 25 -9.38 -6.66 1.02
N ASN A 26 -8.65 -7.41 0.22
CA ASN A 26 -8.78 -8.87 0.15
C ASN A 26 -8.20 -9.57 1.39
N HIS A 27 -7.36 -8.91 2.18
CA HIS A 27 -6.81 -9.47 3.42
C HIS A 27 -7.87 -9.64 4.52
N GLY A 28 -8.98 -8.87 4.48
CA GLY A 28 -10.09 -8.99 5.44
C GLY A 28 -9.78 -8.52 6.88
N GLY A 29 -8.63 -7.88 7.10
CA GLY A 29 -8.14 -7.50 8.42
C GLY A 29 -7.14 -6.34 8.42
N GLU A 30 -6.44 -6.16 9.54
CA GLU A 30 -5.34 -5.20 9.62
C GLU A 30 -4.10 -5.75 8.92
N VAL A 31 -3.52 -4.97 8.03
CA VAL A 31 -2.29 -5.30 7.31
C VAL A 31 -1.16 -4.42 7.84
N SER A 32 -0.06 -5.04 8.28
CA SER A 32 1.09 -4.28 8.73
C SER A 32 1.86 -3.65 7.56
N ASN A 33 2.56 -2.55 7.81
CA ASN A 33 3.47 -1.95 6.84
C ASN A 33 4.50 -2.98 6.31
N LYS A 34 4.97 -3.89 7.17
CA LYS A 34 5.90 -4.95 6.77
C LYS A 34 5.29 -5.95 5.79
N GLU A 35 3.99 -6.23 5.90
CA GLU A 35 3.29 -7.09 4.96
C GLU A 35 3.05 -6.37 3.63
N ILE A 36 2.70 -5.08 3.66
CA ILE A 36 2.59 -4.25 2.45
C ILE A 36 3.94 -4.22 1.71
N ASP A 37 5.05 -4.01 2.42
CA ASP A 37 6.39 -4.00 1.83
C ASP A 37 6.75 -5.34 1.19
N ARG A 38 6.51 -6.45 1.90
CA ARG A 38 6.73 -7.80 1.36
C ARG A 38 5.87 -8.09 0.14
N PHE A 39 4.60 -7.67 0.17
CA PHE A 39 3.70 -7.79 -0.97
C PHE A 39 4.23 -7.03 -2.19
N ILE A 40 4.65 -5.77 -2.00
CA ILE A 40 5.22 -4.95 -3.07
C ILE A 40 6.49 -5.58 -3.66
N ILE A 41 7.39 -6.07 -2.81
CA ILE A 41 8.63 -6.75 -3.24
C ILE A 41 8.29 -8.02 -4.01
N SER A 42 7.32 -8.81 -3.54
CA SER A 42 6.91 -10.06 -4.17
C SER A 42 6.26 -9.83 -5.54
N GLU A 43 5.35 -8.87 -5.62
CA GLU A 43 4.51 -8.63 -6.81
C GLU A 43 5.26 -7.84 -7.90
N PHE A 44 6.01 -6.82 -7.50
CA PHE A 44 6.67 -5.89 -8.43
C PHE A 44 8.19 -6.04 -8.48
N GLY A 45 8.78 -6.78 -7.56
CA GLY A 45 10.23 -6.90 -7.43
C GLY A 45 10.92 -5.64 -6.88
N ILE A 46 10.17 -4.63 -6.46
CA ILE A 46 10.67 -3.30 -6.05
C ILE A 46 10.67 -3.13 -4.53
N SER A 47 11.59 -2.32 -4.02
CA SER A 47 11.61 -1.88 -2.62
C SER A 47 11.67 -0.36 -2.55
N PHE A 48 10.92 0.23 -1.63
CA PHE A 48 10.90 1.69 -1.44
C PHE A 48 11.71 2.08 -0.23
N GLY A 49 12.67 3.00 -0.41
CA GLY A 49 13.43 3.57 0.70
C GLY A 49 12.57 4.36 1.70
N ASN A 50 11.37 4.80 1.29
CA ASN A 50 10.41 5.45 2.17
C ASN A 50 9.01 4.86 1.99
N LEU A 51 8.79 3.69 2.60
CA LEU A 51 7.50 3.01 2.59
C LEU A 51 6.37 3.85 3.18
N SER A 52 6.64 4.70 4.18
CA SER A 52 5.62 5.56 4.79
C SER A 52 4.99 6.52 3.77
N GLU A 53 5.79 7.01 2.82
CA GLU A 53 5.30 7.88 1.74
C GLU A 53 4.43 7.10 0.74
N VAL A 54 4.79 5.85 0.45
CA VAL A 54 3.96 4.96 -0.38
C VAL A 54 2.61 4.73 0.28
N ILE A 55 2.61 4.39 1.56
CA ILE A 55 1.37 4.14 2.32
C ILE A 55 0.52 5.40 2.44
N ALA A 56 1.14 6.57 2.65
CA ALA A 56 0.43 7.84 2.61
C ALA A 56 -0.25 8.06 1.24
N GLY A 57 0.47 7.78 0.15
CA GLY A 57 -0.09 7.83 -1.21
C GLY A 57 -1.27 6.88 -1.42
N VAL A 58 -1.19 5.64 -0.89
CA VAL A 58 -2.31 4.67 -0.94
C VAL A 58 -3.55 5.21 -0.26
N ARG A 59 -3.41 5.85 0.91
CA ARG A 59 -4.55 6.43 1.65
C ARG A 59 -5.13 7.67 0.98
N SER A 60 -4.28 8.48 0.35
CA SER A 60 -4.72 9.61 -0.46
C SER A 60 -5.44 9.16 -1.74
N PHE A 61 -5.04 8.00 -2.30
CA PHE A 61 -5.65 7.41 -3.48
C PHE A 61 -7.01 6.76 -3.17
N ASP A 62 -7.12 6.00 -2.07
CA ASP A 62 -8.38 5.43 -1.58
C ASP A 62 -8.54 5.72 -0.08
N ASN A 63 -9.45 6.64 0.24
CA ASN A 63 -9.72 7.08 1.61
C ASN A 63 -10.36 5.99 2.50
N ARG A 64 -10.77 4.85 1.91
CA ARG A 64 -11.22 3.67 2.64
C ARG A 64 -10.06 2.86 3.23
N VAL A 65 -8.82 3.13 2.81
CA VAL A 65 -7.64 2.60 3.50
C VAL A 65 -7.32 3.51 4.68
N VAL A 66 -7.59 3.04 5.89
CA VAL A 66 -7.42 3.83 7.12
C VAL A 66 -6.24 3.33 7.95
N ASN A 67 -5.67 4.24 8.73
CA ASN A 67 -4.69 3.91 9.75
C ASN A 67 -5.42 3.50 11.04
N VAL A 68 -5.34 2.23 11.40
CA VAL A 68 -6.01 1.71 12.60
C VAL A 68 -5.11 1.81 13.84
N ARG A 69 -3.80 1.62 13.66
CA ARG A 69 -2.77 1.80 14.69
C ARG A 69 -1.41 1.94 14.05
N ARG A 70 -0.42 2.41 14.81
CA ARG A 70 0.94 2.68 14.30
C ARG A 70 1.48 1.48 13.50
N GLY A 71 1.67 1.69 12.19
CA GLY A 71 2.25 0.70 11.29
C GLY A 71 1.28 -0.33 10.73
N PHE A 72 -0.04 -0.10 10.83
CA PHE A 72 -1.07 -0.96 10.30
C PHE A 72 -2.11 -0.16 9.49
N SER A 73 -2.63 -0.79 8.44
CA SER A 73 -3.70 -0.25 7.60
C SER A 73 -4.82 -1.27 7.48
N LYS A 74 -6.06 -0.81 7.34
CA LYS A 74 -7.22 -1.66 7.09
C LYS A 74 -8.10 -1.03 6.02
N TYR A 75 -8.76 -1.86 5.22
CA TYR A 75 -9.81 -1.40 4.32
C TYR A 75 -11.14 -1.36 5.08
N VAL A 76 -11.82 -0.22 5.07
CA VAL A 76 -13.20 -0.11 5.54
C VAL A 76 -14.12 -0.10 4.34
N GLU A 77 -14.91 -1.17 4.17
CA GLU A 77 -16.05 -1.07 3.27
C GLU A 77 -16.96 0.05 3.79
N GLY A 78 -17.48 0.88 2.89
CA GLY A 78 -18.46 1.89 3.25
C GLY A 78 -19.67 1.17 3.82
N GLY A 79 -19.70 1.04 5.15
CA GLY A 79 -20.89 0.69 5.89
C GLY A 79 -21.72 1.94 5.99
N ASP A 80 -22.94 1.85 5.48
CA ASP A 80 -24.02 2.77 5.72
C ASP A 80 -23.97 3.24 7.19
N ASN A 81 -23.85 4.56 7.39
CA ASN A 81 -24.26 5.12 8.67
C ASN A 81 -25.79 4.98 8.73
N GLU A 82 -26.28 3.82 9.16
CA GLU A 82 -27.59 3.69 9.81
C GLU A 82 -27.43 3.89 11.32
#